data_AF-A0A9D6LS41-F1
#
_entry.id   AF-A0A9D6LS41-F1
#
_cell.length_a   1.000
_cell.length_b   1.000
_cell.length_c   1.000
_cell.angle_alpha   90.00
_cell.angle_beta   90.00
_cell.angle_gamma   90.00
#
_symmetry.space_group_name_H-M   'P 1'
#
loop_
_entity.id
_entity.type
_entity.pdbx_description
1 polymer ?
#
loop_
_entity_poly.entity_id
_entity_poly.type
_entity_poly.pdbx_seq_one_letter_code
_entity_poly.pdbx_strand_id
1 'polypeptide(L)'
;MKQKIYILLFSLLGTLLVSMIFGLAEIWYSYFLTLDFVRYSLGFSWDAWILVGSYGFIGAVVIGAIFGFFEGKYWWQVLYVERRRFRKWMIKD
;
A
#
# COMPACT_ATOMS: atom_id res chain seq x y z
N MET A 1 7.90 -15.36 18.06
CA MET A 1 8.72 -14.21 17.56
C MET A 1 8.76 -14.16 16.03
N LYS A 2 9.11 -15.26 15.34
CA LYS A 2 9.20 -15.32 13.86
C LYS A 2 7.95 -14.80 13.12
N GLN A 3 6.75 -15.21 13.56
CA GLN A 3 5.49 -14.73 12.99
C GLN A 3 5.31 -13.21 13.11
N LYS A 4 5.65 -12.63 14.27
CA LYS A 4 5.49 -11.20 14.52
C LYS A 4 6.43 -10.39 13.60
N ILE A 5 7.67 -10.82 13.47
CA ILE A 5 8.66 -10.20 12.57
C ILE A 5 8.20 -10.32 11.11
N TYR A 6 7.72 -11.50 10.71
CA TYR A 6 7.19 -11.70 9.36
C TYR A 6 6.02 -10.75 9.04
N ILE A 7 5.04 -10.67 9.93
CA ILE A 7 3.88 -9.77 9.76
C ILE A 7 4.33 -8.30 9.75
N LEU A 8 5.28 -7.91 10.62
CA LEU A 8 5.84 -6.56 10.65
C LEU A 8 6.51 -6.20 9.33
N LEU A 9 7.31 -7.12 8.76
CA LEU A 9 7.95 -6.92 7.46
C LEU A 9 6.93 -6.80 6.34
N PHE A 10 5.83 -7.56 6.40
CA PHE A 10 4.73 -7.43 5.46
C PHE A 10 3.98 -6.09 5.59
N SER A 11 3.76 -5.60 6.80
CA SER A 11 3.24 -4.25 7.03
C SER A 11 4.16 -3.18 6.45
N LEU A 12 5.48 -3.28 6.69
CA LEU A 12 6.46 -2.36 6.12
C LEU A 12 6.45 -2.41 4.58
N LEU A 13 6.41 -3.62 4.01
CA LEU A 13 6.32 -3.81 2.55
C LEU A 13 5.04 -3.19 1.98
N GLY A 14 3.90 -3.39 2.65
CA GLY A 14 2.62 -2.81 2.26
C GLY A 14 2.67 -1.28 2.27
N THR A 15 3.24 -0.68 3.32
CA THR A 15 3.49 0.78 3.37
C THR A 15 4.36 1.25 2.22
N LEU A 16 5.48 0.57 1.94
CA LEU A 16 6.38 0.95 0.84
C LEU A 16 5.67 0.89 -0.52
N LEU A 17 4.93 -0.18 -0.79
CA LEU A 17 4.20 -0.34 -2.05
C LEU A 17 3.11 0.71 -2.24
N VAL A 18 2.28 0.93 -1.22
CA VAL A 18 1.21 1.93 -1.31
C VAL A 18 1.78 3.35 -1.42
N SER A 19 2.87 3.66 -0.70
CA SER A 19 3.57 4.94 -0.83
C SER A 19 4.18 5.13 -2.23
N MET A 20 4.73 4.09 -2.86
CA MET A 20 5.22 4.17 -4.25
C MET A 20 4.07 4.46 -5.22
N ILE A 21 2.93 3.77 -5.08
CA ILE A 21 1.75 4.00 -5.93
C ILE A 21 1.23 5.43 -5.73
N PHE A 22 1.13 5.88 -4.49
CA PHE A 22 0.70 7.24 -4.17
C PHE A 22 1.64 8.28 -4.77
N GLY A 23 2.95 8.12 -4.64
CA GLY A 23 3.94 9.03 -5.24
C GLY A 23 3.86 9.08 -6.77
N LEU A 24 3.63 7.95 -7.44
CA LEU A 24 3.41 7.93 -8.89
C LEU A 24 2.14 8.68 -9.28
N ALA A 25 1.05 8.52 -8.51
CA ALA A 25 -0.18 9.26 -8.71
C ALA A 25 0.00 10.77 -8.48
N GLU A 26 0.79 11.15 -7.47
CA GLU A 26 1.12 12.55 -7.19
C GLU A 26 1.94 13.19 -8.32
N ILE A 27 2.96 12.51 -8.84
CA ILE A 27 3.75 12.99 -9.98
C ILE A 27 2.82 13.20 -11.18
N TRP A 28 1.98 12.21 -11.48
CA TRP A 28 1.05 12.26 -12.61
C TRP A 28 0.06 13.41 -12.48
N TYR A 29 -0.53 13.60 -11.30
CA TYR A 29 -1.51 14.64 -11.08
C TYR A 29 -0.88 16.04 -11.01
N SER A 30 0.29 16.17 -10.39
CA SER A 30 1.06 17.43 -10.34
C SER A 30 1.49 17.91 -11.73
N TYR A 31 1.78 16.97 -12.63
CA TYR A 31 2.05 17.31 -14.04
C TYR A 31 0.84 17.99 -14.69
N PHE A 32 -0.38 17.49 -14.47
CA PHE A 32 -1.58 18.14 -15.02
C PHE A 32 -1.89 19.49 -14.36
N LEU A 33 -1.72 19.58 -13.03
CA LEU A 33 -1.88 20.85 -12.31
C LEU A 33 -0.92 21.94 -12.82
N THR A 34 0.32 21.57 -13.17
CA THR A 34 1.31 22.52 -13.70
C THR A 34 1.11 22.86 -15.18
N LEU A 35 0.49 21.96 -15.97
CA LEU A 35 0.13 22.23 -17.35
C LEU A 35 -1.01 23.26 -17.49
N ASP A 36 -2.09 23.08 -16.72
CA ASP A 36 -3.24 23.98 -16.73
C ASP A 36 -3.97 23.92 -15.38
N PHE A 37 -3.54 24.80 -14.48
CA PHE A 37 -4.07 24.81 -13.12
C PHE A 37 -5.58 25.11 -13.09
N VAL A 38 -6.08 26.02 -13.94
CA VAL A 38 -7.50 26.40 -13.93
C VAL A 38 -8.37 25.20 -14.29
N ARG A 39 -7.93 24.38 -15.25
CA ARG A 39 -8.65 23.19 -15.68
C ARG A 39 -8.55 22.02 -14.70
N TYR A 40 -7.38 21.80 -14.11
CA TYR A 40 -7.10 20.58 -13.34
C TYR A 40 -7.17 20.77 -11.83
N SER A 41 -7.26 22.00 -11.31
CA SER A 41 -7.32 22.28 -9.87
C SER A 41 -8.60 21.81 -9.16
N LEU A 42 -9.64 21.42 -9.90
CA LEU A 42 -10.96 21.09 -9.35
C LEU A 42 -11.55 22.20 -8.47
N GLY A 43 -11.14 23.45 -8.67
CA GLY A 43 -11.56 24.60 -7.87
C GLY A 43 -10.78 24.81 -6.56
N PHE A 44 -9.78 23.97 -6.27
CA PHE A 44 -8.90 24.14 -5.11
C PHE A 44 -7.72 25.07 -5.39
N SER A 45 -7.22 25.75 -4.36
CA SER A 45 -5.97 26.52 -4.44
C SER A 45 -4.75 25.59 -4.37
N TRP A 46 -3.57 26.11 -4.72
CA TRP A 46 -2.31 25.39 -4.58
C TRP A 46 -2.06 24.92 -3.13
N ASP A 47 -2.37 25.77 -2.16
CA ASP A 47 -2.23 25.42 -0.73
C ASP A 47 -3.13 24.26 -0.33
N ALA A 48 -4.36 24.23 -0.86
CA ALA A 48 -5.27 23.12 -0.65
C ALA A 48 -4.76 21.83 -1.28
N TRP A 49 -4.15 21.89 -2.48
CA TRP A 49 -3.52 20.74 -3.12
C TRP A 49 -2.33 20.19 -2.33
N ILE A 50 -1.48 21.07 -1.77
CA ILE A 50 -0.37 20.67 -0.90
C ILE A 50 -0.88 19.97 0.37
N LEU A 51 -1.98 20.46 0.95
CA LEU A 51 -2.62 19.81 2.10
C LEU A 51 -3.20 18.45 1.73
N VAL A 52 -3.87 18.33 0.59
CA VAL A 52 -4.42 17.06 0.09
C VAL A 52 -3.30 16.05 -0.15
N GLY A 53 -2.17 16.45 -0.73
CA GLY A 53 -1.00 15.59 -0.89
C GLY A 53 -0.46 15.10 0.46
N SER A 54 -0.32 16.01 1.43
CA SER A 54 0.19 15.71 2.77
C SER A 54 -0.71 14.72 3.52
N TYR A 55 -2.01 14.99 3.61
CA TYR A 55 -2.97 14.10 4.27
C TYR A 55 -3.18 12.80 3.47
N GLY A 56 -3.14 12.87 2.15
CA GLY A 56 -3.19 11.73 1.25
C GLY A 56 -2.03 10.77 1.50
N PHE A 57 -0.82 11.28 1.67
CA PHE A 57 0.36 10.47 1.98
C PHE A 57 0.25 9.79 3.35
N ILE A 58 -0.21 10.51 4.37
CA ILE A 58 -0.47 9.93 5.70
C ILE A 58 -1.50 8.78 5.57
N GLY A 59 -2.57 9.01 4.80
CA GLY A 59 -3.57 8.00 4.48
C GLY A 59 -2.95 6.79 3.77
N ALA A 60 -2.11 7.00 2.77
CA ALA A 60 -1.41 5.96 2.02
C ALA A 60 -0.53 5.10 2.93
N VAL A 61 0.21 5.71 3.85
CA VAL A 61 1.04 5.00 4.84
C VAL A 61 0.19 4.10 5.74
N VAL A 62 -0.92 4.62 6.26
CA VAL A 62 -1.85 3.87 7.12
C VAL A 62 -2.49 2.71 6.36
N ILE A 63 -3.02 2.98 5.15
CA ILE A 63 -3.64 1.96 4.29
C ILE A 63 -2.62 0.87 3.97
N GLY A 64 -1.40 1.24 3.58
CA GLY A 64 -0.34 0.29 3.28
C GLY A 64 0.05 -0.57 4.49
N ALA A 65 0.14 0.02 5.68
CA ALA A 65 0.46 -0.72 6.89
C ALA A 65 -0.64 -1.74 7.25
N ILE A 66 -1.91 -1.33 7.14
CA ILE A 66 -3.08 -2.18 7.39
C ILE A 66 -3.15 -3.31 6.35
N PHE A 67 -3.03 -2.97 5.07
CA PHE A 67 -3.03 -3.94 3.97
C PHE A 67 -1.91 -4.97 4.16
N GLY A 68 -0.68 -4.49 4.39
CA GLY A 68 0.46 -5.37 4.65
C GLY A 68 0.27 -6.24 5.89
N PHE A 69 -0.34 -5.73 6.96
CA PHE A 69 -0.63 -6.53 8.15
C PHE A 69 -1.58 -7.71 7.85
N PHE A 70 -2.66 -7.46 7.11
CA PHE A 70 -3.63 -8.48 6.72
C PHE A 70 -3.01 -9.52 5.78
N GLU A 71 -2.26 -9.08 4.78
CA GLU A 71 -1.51 -9.96 3.88
C GLU A 71 -0.51 -10.83 4.67
N GLY A 72 0.27 -10.24 5.56
CA GLY A 72 1.21 -10.97 6.42
C GLY A 72 0.52 -12.03 7.28
N LYS A 73 -0.65 -11.73 7.84
CA LYS A 73 -1.46 -12.71 8.59
C LYS A 73 -1.97 -13.84 7.68
N TYR A 74 -2.53 -13.49 6.54
CA TYR A 74 -3.09 -14.45 5.58
C TYR A 74 -2.02 -15.41 5.07
N TRP A 75 -0.90 -14.90 4.57
CA TRP A 75 0.18 -15.74 4.05
C TRP A 75 0.87 -16.55 5.12
N TRP A 76 0.97 -16.05 6.35
CA TRP A 76 1.47 -16.85 7.45
C TRP A 76 0.62 -18.10 7.68
N GLN A 77 -0.70 -17.93 7.73
CA GLN A 77 -1.66 -19.02 7.90
C GLN A 77 -1.55 -20.03 6.75
N VAL A 78 -1.57 -19.57 5.50
CA VAL A 78 -1.55 -20.43 4.31
C VAL A 78 -0.23 -21.22 4.18
N LEU A 79 0.90 -20.56 4.41
CA LEU A 79 2.23 -21.14 4.14
C LEU A 79 2.75 -21.97 5.31
N TYR A 80 2.63 -21.47 6.55
CA TYR A 80 3.29 -22.06 7.71
C TYR A 80 2.37 -22.90 8.58
N VAL A 81 1.09 -22.54 8.70
CA VAL A 81 0.12 -23.28 9.52
C VAL A 81 -0.55 -24.38 8.70
N GLU A 82 -1.24 -24.02 7.63
CA GLU A 82 -1.96 -24.97 6.78
C GLU A 82 -1.02 -25.81 5.91
N ARG A 83 0.19 -25.30 5.65
CA ARG A 83 1.14 -25.88 4.68
C ARG A 83 0.44 -26.23 3.37
N ARG A 84 -0.44 -25.35 2.89
CA ARG A 84 -1.37 -25.62 1.77
C ARG A 84 -0.62 -26.06 0.50
N ARG A 85 0.60 -25.55 0.31
CA ARG A 85 1.51 -25.95 -0.78
C ARG A 85 2.04 -27.39 -0.66
N PHE A 86 2.24 -27.92 0.56
CA PHE A 86 2.75 -29.28 0.80
C PHE A 86 1.63 -30.33 0.85
N ARG A 87 0.43 -29.97 1.32
CA ARG A 87 -0.72 -30.89 1.37
C ARG A 87 -1.14 -31.39 -0.03
N LYS A 88 -0.99 -30.56 -1.07
CA LYS A 88 -1.27 -30.94 -2.47
C LYS A 88 -0.35 -32.03 -3.03
N TRP A 89 0.84 -32.22 -2.47
CA TRP A 89 1.78 -33.25 -2.93
C TRP A 89 1.60 -34.59 -2.22
N MET A 90 0.96 -34.63 -1.04
CA MET A 90 0.73 -35.86 -0.28
C MET A 90 -0.59 -36.57 -0.60
N ILE A 91 -1.44 -35.99 -1.44
CA ILE A 91 -2.73 -36.58 -1.86
C ILE A 91 -2.64 -37.12 -3.30
N LYS A 92 -1.42 -37.19 -3.85
CA LYS A 92 -1.15 -37.59 -5.24
C LYS A 92 -0.52 -38.98 -5.32
N ASP A 93 -0.93 -39.87 -4.42
CA ASP A 93 -0.60 -41.30 -4.42
C ASP A 93 -1.89 -42.12 -4.48
#